data_AF-A0A2I1H9A8-F1
#
_entry.id   AF-A0A2I1H9A8-F1
#
_cell.length_a   1.000
_cell.length_b   1.000
_cell.length_c   1.000
_cell.angle_alpha   90.00
_cell.angle_beta   90.00
_cell.angle_gamma   90.00
#
_symmetry.space_group_name_H-M   'P 1'
#
loop_
_entity.id
_entity.type
_entity.pdbx_description
1 polymer ?
#
loop_
_entity_poly.entity_id
_entity_poly.type
_entity_poly.pdbx_seq_one_letter_code
_entity_poly.pdbx_strand_id
1 'polypeptide(L)' 'MSINAELISNSNDLNKWIEEAISKKFFKYYEFEQFYNIQEIGSGGFGKVYRANWKNSHK' A
#
# COMPACT_ATOMS: atom_id res chain seq x y z
N MET A 1 -28.98 -17.78 -12.37
CA MET A 1 -28.62 -16.39 -12.02
C MET A 1 -27.84 -16.39 -10.70
N SER A 2 -26.60 -16.91 -10.67
CA SER A 2 -25.82 -17.05 -9.41
C SER A 2 -24.49 -16.29 -9.39
N ILE A 3 -24.05 -15.77 -10.54
CA ILE A 3 -22.73 -15.14 -10.72
C ILE A 3 -22.61 -13.82 -9.94
N ASN A 4 -23.73 -13.09 -9.80
CA ASN A 4 -23.73 -11.77 -9.18
C ASN A 4 -23.68 -11.83 -7.64
N ALA A 5 -24.28 -12.84 -7.01
CA ALA A 5 -24.34 -12.95 -5.55
C ALA A 5 -22.97 -13.30 -4.94
N GLU A 6 -22.20 -14.17 -5.62
CA GLU A 6 -20.87 -14.62 -5.20
C GLU A 6 -19.80 -13.52 -5.38
N LEU A 7 -19.90 -12.70 -6.42
CA LEU A 7 -19.05 -11.51 -6.59
C LEU A 7 -19.32 -10.44 -5.53
N ILE A 8 -20.60 -10.21 -5.20
CA ILE A 8 -21.00 -9.25 -4.16
C ILE A 8 -20.51 -9.73 -2.78
N SER A 9 -20.65 -11.01 -2.45
CA SER A 9 -20.13 -11.54 -1.17
C SER A 9 -18.61 -11.39 -1.09
N ASN A 10 -17.89 -11.74 -2.15
CA ASN A 10 -16.43 -11.62 -2.19
C ASN A 10 -15.95 -10.16 -2.08
N SER A 11 -16.67 -9.20 -2.66
CA SER A 11 -16.34 -7.77 -2.49
C SER A 11 -16.54 -7.28 -1.06
N ASN A 12 -17.58 -7.76 -0.37
CA ASN A 12 -17.86 -7.40 1.01
C ASN A 12 -16.80 -8.00 1.97
N ASP A 13 -16.38 -9.23 1.69
CA ASP A 13 -15.34 -9.91 2.46
C ASP A 13 -13.96 -9.25 2.26
N LEU A 14 -13.62 -8.84 1.03
CA LEU A 14 -12.39 -8.10 0.74
C LEU A 14 -12.38 -6.74 1.47
N ASN A 15 -13.48 -5.98 1.39
CA ASN A 15 -13.59 -4.69 2.07
C ASN A 15 -13.43 -4.86 3.58
N LYS A 16 -14.10 -5.85 4.17
CA LYS A 16 -13.96 -6.16 5.60
C LYS A 16 -12.51 -6.50 5.97
N TRP A 17 -11.83 -7.31 5.16
CA TRP A 17 -10.42 -7.64 5.40
C TRP A 17 -9.51 -6.41 5.35
N ILE A 18 -9.72 -5.50 4.40
CA ILE A 18 -8.96 -4.24 4.30
C ILE A 18 -9.18 -3.38 5.56
N GLU A 19 -10.43 -3.19 5.98
CA GLU A 19 -10.77 -2.42 7.18
C GLU A 19 -10.15 -3.05 8.45
N GLU A 20 -10.19 -4.37 8.57
CA GLU A 20 -9.52 -5.07 9.68
C GLU A 20 -8.00 -4.90 9.66
N ALA A 21 -7.37 -4.96 8.48
CA ALA A 21 -5.92 -4.78 8.35
C ALA A 21 -5.49 -3.35 8.70
N ILE A 22 -6.28 -2.34 8.33
CA ILE A 22 -6.09 -0.94 8.73
C ILE A 22 -6.25 -0.80 10.24
N SER A 23 -7.34 -1.34 10.81
CA SER A 23 -7.64 -1.30 12.25
C SER A 23 -6.53 -1.97 13.09
N LYS A 24 -6.03 -3.12 12.62
CA LYS A 24 -4.91 -3.86 13.24
C LYS A 24 -3.54 -3.22 12.97
N LYS A 25 -3.48 -2.08 12.26
CA LYS A 25 -2.26 -1.34 11.91
C LYS A 25 -1.21 -2.22 11.22
N PHE A 26 -1.65 -3.12 10.34
CA PHE A 26 -0.74 -3.95 9.55
C PHE A 26 0.06 -3.14 8.54
N PHE A 27 -0.49 -2.03 8.08
CA PHE A 27 0.19 -1.10 7.19
C PHE A 27 0.88 0.00 7.99
N LYS A 28 2.14 0.24 7.68
CA LYS A 28 2.87 1.42 8.16
C LYS A 28 2.80 2.50 7.07
N TYR A 29 2.20 3.62 7.42
CA TYR A 29 2.18 4.79 6.55
C TYR A 29 3.38 5.69 6.86
N TYR A 30 4.01 6.19 5.81
CA TYR A 30 5.18 7.07 5.89
C TYR A 30 4.98 8.25 4.94
N GLU A 31 4.99 9.47 5.50
CA GLU A 31 4.99 10.69 4.69
C GLU A 31 6.25 10.75 3.82
N PHE A 32 6.12 11.30 2.62
CA PHE A 32 7.23 11.40 1.66
C PHE A 32 8.43 12.17 2.24
N GLU A 33 8.16 13.18 3.06
CA GLU A 33 9.15 14.01 3.76
C GLU A 33 9.98 13.21 4.77
N GLN A 34 9.60 11.97 5.11
CA GLN A 34 10.41 11.07 5.93
C GLN A 34 11.56 10.41 5.18
N PHE A 35 11.62 10.59 3.86
CA PHE A 35 12.69 10.07 3.03
C PHE A 35 13.67 11.18 2.62
N TYR A 36 14.94 10.82 2.44
CA TYR A 36 16.00 11.71 1.98
C TYR A 36 16.99 10.94 1.11
N ASN A 37 17.94 11.64 0.47
CA ASN A 37 18.84 11.06 -0.53
C ASN A 37 18.07 10.36 -1.66
N ILE A 38 17.04 11.03 -2.16
CA ILE A 38 16.13 10.50 -3.18
C ILE A 38 16.83 10.50 -4.53
N GLN A 39 16.96 9.33 -5.14
CA GLN A 39 17.59 9.15 -6.44
C GLN A 39 16.73 8.26 -7.32
N GLU A 40 16.36 8.74 -8.50
CA GLU A 40 15.69 7.92 -9.51
C GLU A 40 16.62 6.80 -9.99
N ILE A 41 16.15 5.56 -10.00
CA ILE A 41 16.90 4.38 -10.47
C ILE A 41 16.23 3.70 -11.66
N GLY A 42 15.06 4.17 -12.08
CA GLY A 42 14.37 3.65 -13.26
C GLY A 42 12.98 4.27 -13.43
N SER A 43 12.46 4.16 -14.64
CA SER A 43 11.11 4.58 -15.00
C SER A 43 10.51 3.63 -16.03
N GLY A 44 9.20 3.39 -15.94
CA GLY A 44 8.46 2.50 -16.85
C GLY A 44 6.96 2.79 -16.83
N GLY A 45 6.16 1.92 -17.46
CA GLY A 45 4.72 2.14 -17.63
C GLY A 45 3.92 2.26 -16.34
N PHE A 46 4.45 1.76 -15.22
CA PHE A 46 3.81 1.80 -13.90
C PHE A 46 4.30 2.96 -13.02
N GLY A 47 5.28 3.74 -13.46
CA GLY A 47 5.82 4.89 -12.73
C GLY A 47 7.34 4.90 -12.62
N LYS A 48 7.82 5.75 -11.72
CA LYS A 48 9.25 5.94 -11.42
C LYS A 48 9.63 5.22 -10.14
N VAL A 49 10.83 4.66 -10.13
CA VAL A 49 11.40 3.98 -8.97
C VAL A 49 12.53 4.83 -8.41
N TYR A 50 12.48 5.07 -7.09
CA TYR A 50 13.46 5.87 -6.37
C TYR A 50 14.13 5.04 -5.27
N ARG A 51 15.45 5.15 -5.16
CA ARG A 51 16.20 4.78 -3.97
C ARG A 51 16.19 5.97 -3.00
N ALA A 52 15.90 5.71 -1.73
CA ALA A 52 15.95 6.74 -0.68
C ALA A 52 16.31 6.13 0.67
N ASN A 53 16.83 6.96 1.57
CA ASN A 53 17.05 6.64 2.97
C ASN A 53 15.84 7.09 3.79
N TRP A 54 15.41 6.26 4.75
CA TRP A 54 14.36 6.64 5.71
C TRP A 54 14.98 7.31 6.93
N LYS A 55 14.50 8.52 7.29
CA LYS A 55 15.03 9.37 8.37
C LYS A 55 15.05 8.70 9.75
N ASN A 56 14.13 7.76 10.01
CA ASN A 56 13.97 7.13 11.32
C ASN A 56 14.33 5.63 11.31
N SER A 57 15.23 5.23 10.41
CA SER A 57 15.72 3.84 10.27
C SER A 57 16.56 3.35 11.46
N HIS A 58 16.90 4.21 12.42
CA HIS A 58 17.75 3.92 13.57
C HIS A 58 16.97 3.78 14.89
N LYS A 59 15.74 3.26 14.85
CA LYS A 59 14.99 2.86 16.05
C LYS A 59 14.84 1.35 16.13
#